data_AF-A0A178FSB5-F1
#
_entry.id   AF-A0A178FSB5-F1
#
_cell.length_a   1.000
_cell.length_b   1.000
_cell.length_c   1.000
_cell.angle_alpha   90.00
_cell.angle_beta   90.00
_cell.angle_gamma   90.00
#
_symmetry.space_group_name_H-M   'P 1'
#
loop_
_entity.id
_entity.type
_entity.pdbx_description
1 polymer ?
#
loop_
_entity_poly.entity_id
_entity_poly.type
_entity_poly.pdbx_seq_one_letter_code
_entity_poly.pdbx_strand_id
1 'polypeptide(L)'
;MSLFHTSPFPASVLNHPNFNFKLAIKTSSSSHHRLSNLCITASTTLKRTTIMASRLAKSAIGAARIRPSVLPRSVPALTSVTPARYASNVPSEDPKNKAQSIVDALPGNSLVSKTAILSGAAGLSIAAISNELYILNEESVVAFCLLSVFYAAFKLGGPGYKEWAAAQIQKQKDILNSARADHTNAVKQRIENVKPLSGVVDVTKQLFEVSKESARLEAQAFELEQRTALAAEAKKVLESWVSYESQVKQREQRELAESVIAKIQKELQNPKMLQQVLQQSVADVERIVASKAQ
;
A
#
# COMPACT_ATOMS: atom_id res chain seq x y z
N MET A 1 43.59 33.99 -34.31
CA MET A 1 44.93 33.36 -34.29
C MET A 1 45.12 32.76 -32.89
N SER A 2 45.44 31.48 -32.65
CA SER A 2 46.40 30.52 -33.26
C SER A 2 47.86 30.84 -32.88
N LEU A 3 48.68 29.95 -32.29
CA LEU A 3 48.54 28.56 -31.77
C LEU A 3 49.17 28.52 -30.33
N PHE A 4 49.28 27.46 -29.51
CA PHE A 4 49.19 25.97 -29.61
C PHE A 4 48.33 25.44 -28.41
N HIS A 5 48.04 24.15 -28.10
CA HIS A 5 48.66 22.81 -28.27
C HIS A 5 49.88 22.55 -27.35
N THR A 6 49.99 21.48 -26.53
CA THR A 6 49.16 20.27 -26.26
C THR A 6 49.17 19.84 -24.77
N SER A 7 48.31 18.89 -24.39
CA SER A 7 48.40 18.02 -23.19
C SER A 7 49.40 16.83 -23.44
N PRO A 8 49.70 15.86 -22.53
CA PRO A 8 48.95 15.40 -21.34
C PRO A 8 49.78 14.96 -20.08
N PHE A 9 49.08 14.27 -19.15
CA PHE A 9 49.54 13.42 -18.02
C PHE A 9 50.82 12.58 -18.29
N PRO A 10 51.63 12.17 -17.26
CA PRO A 10 51.12 11.30 -16.18
C PRO A 10 51.81 11.38 -14.78
N ALA A 11 51.45 10.39 -13.92
CA ALA A 11 52.17 9.88 -12.74
C ALA A 11 52.04 10.59 -11.37
N SER A 12 51.13 10.05 -10.55
CA SER A 12 51.39 9.49 -9.20
C SER A 12 52.51 10.06 -8.32
N VAL A 13 52.16 10.54 -7.11
CA VAL A 13 52.70 10.05 -5.80
C VAL A 13 51.94 10.67 -4.62
N LEU A 14 51.95 9.95 -3.48
CA LEU A 14 51.32 10.22 -2.19
C LEU A 14 51.05 11.69 -1.80
N ASN A 15 49.81 11.94 -1.34
CA ASN A 15 49.53 12.99 -0.35
C ASN A 15 48.43 12.49 0.62
N HIS A 16 48.75 12.40 1.91
CA HIS A 16 47.79 12.17 3.00
C HIS A 16 48.07 13.21 4.09
N PRO A 17 47.04 13.85 4.67
CA PRO A 17 47.19 15.24 5.13
C PRO A 17 47.91 15.42 6.47
N ASN A 18 48.39 16.65 6.64
CA ASN A 18 49.09 17.12 7.83
C ASN A 18 48.23 17.14 9.11
N PHE A 19 48.91 16.89 10.22
CA PHE A 19 48.73 17.48 11.55
C PHE A 19 47.36 18.02 12.00
N ASN A 20 46.88 17.45 13.11
CA ASN A 20 45.94 18.12 14.01
C ASN A 20 46.53 19.43 14.56
N PHE A 21 45.69 20.43 14.76
CA PHE A 21 45.81 21.29 15.95
C PHE A 21 44.48 21.27 16.72
N LYS A 22 44.49 20.62 17.89
CA LYS A 22 43.34 20.47 18.77
C LYS A 22 43.47 21.47 19.91
N LEU A 23 42.56 22.43 20.03
CA LEU A 23 42.46 23.28 21.21
C LEU A 23 41.38 22.77 22.17
N ALA A 24 41.48 23.23 23.42
CA ALA A 24 40.48 23.23 24.48
C ALA A 24 40.38 21.97 25.40
N ILE A 25 40.71 22.22 26.67
CA ILE A 25 40.26 21.59 27.93
C ILE A 25 40.73 20.14 28.26
N LYS A 26 41.91 20.07 28.87
CA LYS A 26 42.29 19.06 29.90
C LYS A 26 41.78 19.53 31.28
N THR A 27 41.62 18.79 32.39
CA THR A 27 41.79 17.37 32.86
C THR A 27 41.00 17.27 34.19
N SER A 28 40.62 16.14 34.80
CA SER A 28 40.96 14.71 34.61
C SER A 28 39.66 13.84 34.81
N SER A 29 39.50 12.70 35.52
CA SER A 29 40.35 11.89 36.42
C SER A 29 39.88 10.43 36.60
N SER A 30 40.75 9.66 37.27
CA SER A 30 40.57 8.45 38.10
C SER A 30 39.13 8.04 38.55
N SER A 31 38.72 6.75 38.66
CA SER A 31 39.35 5.47 38.28
C SER A 31 38.42 4.23 38.45
N HIS A 32 38.66 3.20 37.63
CA HIS A 32 38.58 1.74 37.91
C HIS A 32 37.27 0.98 38.32
N HIS A 33 37.07 -0.16 37.63
CA HIS A 33 36.44 -1.45 38.04
C HIS A 33 34.92 -1.59 38.30
N ARG A 34 34.17 -2.03 37.27
CA ARG A 34 33.56 -3.40 37.12
C ARG A 34 32.78 -3.50 35.79
N LEU A 35 33.04 -4.51 34.93
CA LEU A 35 32.27 -5.76 34.77
C LEU A 35 30.73 -5.53 34.66
N SER A 36 30.07 -5.73 33.51
CA SER A 36 29.85 -7.04 32.87
C SER A 36 28.92 -6.94 31.62
N ASN A 37 29.01 -7.93 30.72
CA ASN A 37 28.02 -8.33 29.69
C ASN A 37 27.72 -7.33 28.52
N LEU A 38 27.55 -7.74 27.25
CA LEU A 38 27.60 -9.09 26.62
C LEU A 38 28.10 -9.00 25.15
N CYS A 39 28.65 -10.10 24.61
CA CYS A 39 29.02 -10.28 23.20
C CYS A 39 27.81 -10.09 22.24
N ILE A 40 27.94 -9.49 21.04
CA ILE A 40 28.73 -9.89 19.86
C ILE A 40 28.32 -11.27 19.31
N THR A 41 27.60 -11.32 18.20
CA THR A 41 28.07 -11.96 16.94
C THR A 41 27.05 -11.77 15.81
N ALA A 42 27.54 -11.52 14.60
CA ALA A 42 26.85 -11.78 13.35
C ALA A 42 27.80 -12.61 12.47
N SER A 43 27.30 -13.62 11.77
CA SER A 43 28.07 -14.39 10.77
C SER A 43 27.15 -15.04 9.74
N THR A 44 27.72 -15.53 8.65
CA THR A 44 27.03 -15.83 7.38
C THR A 44 27.16 -17.30 6.95
N THR A 45 26.49 -17.64 5.83
CA THR A 45 26.45 -18.98 5.18
C THR A 45 25.58 -20.02 5.92
N LEU A 46 24.98 -21.05 5.29
CA LEU A 46 25.38 -21.80 4.09
C LEU A 46 24.16 -22.33 3.31
N LYS A 47 24.33 -22.67 2.01
CA LYS A 47 23.30 -23.35 1.19
C LYS A 47 23.16 -24.84 1.55
N ARG A 48 21.94 -25.37 1.63
CA ARG A 48 21.64 -26.77 1.23
C ARG A 48 20.18 -26.95 0.80
N THR A 49 19.99 -27.49 -0.39
CA THR A 49 18.70 -27.94 -0.95
C THR A 49 18.30 -29.28 -0.36
N THR A 50 17.02 -29.49 -0.06
CA THR A 50 16.50 -30.80 0.39
C THR A 50 15.66 -31.45 -0.71
N ILE A 51 16.08 -32.62 -1.16
CA ILE A 51 15.35 -33.45 -2.14
C ILE A 51 14.50 -34.46 -1.37
N MET A 52 13.20 -34.54 -1.68
CA MET A 52 12.33 -35.63 -1.22
C MET A 52 12.55 -36.87 -2.07
N ALA A 53 12.92 -37.99 -1.45
CA ALA A 53 13.13 -39.26 -2.13
C ALA A 53 12.57 -40.46 -1.34
N SER A 54 11.77 -41.28 -2.05
CA SER A 54 11.51 -42.71 -1.84
C SER A 54 11.41 -43.26 -0.40
N ARG A 55 10.20 -43.72 -0.02
CA ARG A 55 10.02 -44.90 0.83
C ARG A 55 9.16 -45.94 0.11
N LEU A 56 9.82 -46.85 -0.62
CA LEU A 56 9.22 -48.04 -1.21
C LEU A 56 9.20 -49.17 -0.16
N ALA A 57 8.02 -49.64 0.22
CA ALA A 57 7.86 -50.81 1.08
C ALA A 57 7.71 -52.09 0.23
N LYS A 58 8.46 -53.14 0.55
CA LYS A 58 8.37 -54.47 -0.09
C LYS A 58 7.90 -55.51 0.93
N SER A 59 6.70 -56.06 0.74
CA SER A 59 6.26 -57.36 1.27
C SER A 59 4.89 -57.70 0.65
N ALA A 60 4.52 -58.95 0.35
CA ALA A 60 5.25 -60.22 0.43
C ALA A 60 4.92 -61.09 -0.80
N ILE A 61 5.71 -62.13 -1.06
CA ILE A 61 5.45 -63.12 -2.13
C ILE A 61 4.62 -64.27 -1.55
N GLY A 62 3.47 -64.58 -2.17
CA GLY A 62 2.65 -65.75 -1.87
C GLY A 62 2.30 -66.49 -3.16
N ALA A 63 2.78 -67.72 -3.33
CA ALA A 63 2.66 -68.47 -4.58
C ALA A 63 1.59 -69.58 -4.48
N ALA A 64 0.68 -69.63 -5.46
CA ALA A 64 -0.25 -70.74 -5.65
C ALA A 64 -0.64 -70.90 -7.13
N ARG A 65 0.15 -71.66 -7.90
CA ARG A 65 -0.26 -72.19 -9.22
C ARG A 65 -0.88 -73.58 -9.03
N ILE A 66 -2.21 -73.73 -9.13
CA ILE A 66 -2.83 -75.05 -9.36
C ILE A 66 -4.00 -74.95 -10.36
N ARG A 67 -3.79 -75.50 -11.56
CA ARG A 67 -4.79 -76.28 -12.33
C ARG A 67 -4.25 -77.71 -12.31
N PRO A 68 -5.08 -78.74 -12.07
CA PRO A 68 -5.80 -79.39 -13.19
C PRO A 68 -7.24 -79.84 -12.79
N SER A 69 -8.26 -79.71 -13.65
CA SER A 69 -8.77 -80.67 -14.66
C SER A 69 -9.77 -81.73 -14.14
N VAL A 70 -10.70 -82.12 -15.04
CA VAL A 70 -11.72 -83.18 -14.92
C VAL A 70 -12.98 -82.85 -14.10
N LEU A 71 -14.12 -83.36 -14.59
CA LEU A 71 -15.50 -83.18 -14.12
C LEU A 71 -15.93 -84.30 -13.17
N PRO A 72 -17.01 -84.13 -12.41
CA PRO A 72 -18.15 -85.02 -12.65
C PRO A 72 -19.41 -84.28 -13.12
N ARG A 73 -20.19 -85.01 -13.92
CA ARG A 73 -21.40 -84.58 -14.63
C ARG A 73 -22.61 -84.48 -13.70
N SER A 74 -23.31 -83.35 -13.71
CA SER A 74 -24.75 -83.29 -13.47
C SER A 74 -25.42 -82.46 -14.55
N VAL A 75 -26.59 -82.92 -15.03
CA VAL A 75 -27.35 -82.28 -16.10
C VAL A 75 -28.84 -82.31 -15.76
N PRO A 76 -29.47 -81.17 -15.40
CA PRO A 76 -30.91 -81.00 -15.58
C PRO A 76 -31.21 -80.81 -17.07
N ALA A 77 -32.34 -81.33 -17.55
CA ALA A 77 -32.66 -81.36 -18.96
C ALA A 77 -33.14 -79.99 -19.52
N LEU A 78 -32.93 -79.80 -20.83
CA LEU A 78 -33.52 -78.71 -21.60
C LEU A 78 -35.00 -78.98 -21.88
N THR A 79 -35.93 -78.21 -21.30
CA THR A 79 -37.20 -77.80 -21.95
C THR A 79 -37.93 -76.71 -21.15
N SER A 80 -37.57 -75.43 -21.38
CA SER A 80 -38.56 -74.35 -21.29
C SER A 80 -38.19 -73.20 -22.22
N VAL A 81 -39.02 -72.96 -23.25
CA VAL A 81 -38.94 -71.74 -24.05
C VAL A 81 -39.71 -70.65 -23.29
N THR A 82 -39.11 -70.15 -22.21
CA THR A 82 -39.64 -68.97 -21.53
C THR A 82 -39.37 -67.73 -22.40
N PRO A 83 -40.39 -66.95 -22.80
CA PRO A 83 -40.15 -65.68 -23.47
C PRO A 83 -39.38 -64.76 -22.52
N ALA A 84 -38.26 -64.22 -22.98
CA ALA A 84 -37.41 -63.33 -22.19
C ALA A 84 -38.17 -62.02 -21.88
N ARG A 85 -38.83 -61.97 -20.72
CA ARG A 85 -39.50 -60.76 -20.23
C ARG A 85 -38.42 -59.73 -19.89
N TYR A 86 -38.36 -58.66 -20.67
CA TYR A 86 -37.53 -57.48 -20.38
C TYR A 86 -38.08 -56.75 -19.14
N ALA A 87 -37.76 -57.27 -17.96
CA ALA A 87 -38.06 -56.65 -16.68
C ALA A 87 -37.08 -55.50 -16.41
N SER A 88 -37.25 -54.39 -17.13
CA SER A 88 -36.47 -53.17 -16.95
C SER A 88 -36.82 -52.51 -15.61
N ASN A 89 -36.08 -52.85 -14.55
CA ASN A 89 -36.19 -52.19 -13.24
C ASN A 89 -35.49 -50.82 -13.26
N VAL A 90 -36.06 -49.93 -14.07
CA VAL A 90 -35.66 -48.53 -14.33
C VAL A 90 -36.96 -47.73 -14.31
N PRO A 91 -37.02 -46.51 -13.73
CA PRO A 91 -38.26 -45.74 -13.68
C PRO A 91 -38.92 -45.58 -15.05
N SER A 92 -40.11 -46.15 -15.21
CA SER A 92 -40.88 -46.08 -16.44
C SER A 92 -41.55 -44.72 -16.56
N GLU A 93 -40.83 -43.74 -17.13
CA GLU A 93 -41.45 -42.54 -17.68
C GLU A 93 -42.59 -42.92 -18.64
N ASP A 94 -43.68 -42.15 -18.65
CA ASP A 94 -44.85 -42.46 -19.47
C ASP A 94 -44.46 -42.71 -20.94
N PRO A 95 -44.96 -43.79 -21.57
CA PRO A 95 -44.65 -44.09 -22.96
C PRO A 95 -45.09 -42.97 -23.91
N LYS A 96 -46.11 -42.19 -23.52
CA LYS A 96 -46.52 -40.95 -24.20
C LYS A 96 -45.40 -39.91 -24.21
N ASN A 97 -44.78 -39.65 -23.07
CA ASN A 97 -43.75 -38.61 -22.92
C ASN A 97 -42.46 -39.02 -23.64
N LYS A 98 -42.07 -40.30 -23.60
CA LYS A 98 -40.98 -40.82 -24.42
C LYS A 98 -41.28 -40.75 -25.92
N ALA A 99 -42.48 -41.13 -26.36
CA ALA A 99 -42.87 -41.03 -27.76
C ALA A 99 -42.81 -39.57 -28.27
N GLN A 100 -43.30 -38.59 -27.50
CA GLN A 100 -43.16 -37.18 -27.85
C GLN A 100 -41.68 -36.79 -27.95
N SER A 101 -40.83 -37.13 -26.98
CA SER A 101 -39.39 -36.79 -27.03
C SER A 101 -38.65 -37.37 -28.25
N ILE A 102 -39.09 -38.52 -28.77
CA ILE A 102 -38.56 -39.13 -30.00
C ILE A 102 -39.06 -38.37 -31.24
N VAL A 103 -40.34 -38.02 -31.28
CA VAL A 103 -40.94 -37.19 -32.35
C VAL A 103 -40.29 -35.80 -32.38
N ASP A 104 -40.07 -35.18 -31.23
CA ASP A 104 -39.46 -33.85 -31.08
C ASP A 104 -37.99 -33.82 -31.51
N ALA A 105 -37.23 -34.88 -31.22
CA ALA A 105 -35.82 -35.00 -31.62
C ALA A 105 -35.59 -35.11 -33.14
N LEU A 106 -36.62 -35.39 -33.95
CA LEU A 106 -36.51 -35.46 -35.41
C LEU A 106 -36.42 -34.08 -36.08
N PRO A 107 -35.56 -33.89 -37.09
CA PRO A 107 -35.45 -32.62 -37.80
C PRO A 107 -36.73 -32.32 -38.58
N GLY A 108 -37.40 -31.21 -38.23
CA GLY A 108 -38.60 -30.73 -38.90
C GLY A 108 -39.49 -29.92 -37.95
N ASN A 109 -39.93 -28.73 -38.37
CA ASN A 109 -40.72 -27.81 -37.54
C ASN A 109 -42.24 -28.09 -37.55
N SER A 110 -42.68 -29.08 -38.33
CA SER A 110 -44.10 -29.38 -38.56
C SER A 110 -44.40 -30.84 -38.22
N LEU A 111 -45.50 -31.10 -37.50
CA LEU A 111 -45.93 -32.45 -37.13
C LEU A 111 -46.05 -33.37 -38.35
N VAL A 112 -46.60 -32.87 -39.46
CA VAL A 112 -46.71 -33.60 -40.74
C VAL A 112 -45.34 -34.05 -41.27
N SER A 113 -44.30 -33.23 -41.12
CA SER A 113 -42.93 -33.57 -41.52
C SER A 113 -42.32 -34.63 -40.59
N LYS A 114 -42.49 -34.47 -39.27
CA LYS A 114 -42.02 -35.46 -38.28
C LYS A 114 -42.69 -36.83 -38.48
N THR A 115 -44.01 -36.86 -38.73
CA THR A 115 -44.73 -38.10 -39.03
C THR A 115 -44.36 -38.68 -40.39
N ALA A 116 -44.21 -37.86 -41.44
CA ALA A 116 -43.84 -38.32 -42.77
C ALA A 116 -42.40 -38.87 -42.84
N ILE A 117 -41.47 -38.35 -42.03
CA ILE A 117 -40.12 -38.91 -41.89
C ILE A 117 -40.20 -40.29 -41.22
N LEU A 118 -40.98 -40.45 -40.16
CA LEU A 118 -41.16 -41.75 -39.48
C LEU A 118 -41.88 -42.78 -40.36
N SER A 119 -43.02 -42.44 -40.94
CA SER A 119 -43.78 -43.35 -41.80
C SER A 119 -43.08 -43.62 -43.13
N GLY A 120 -42.37 -42.63 -43.69
CA GLY A 120 -41.52 -42.79 -44.86
C GLY A 120 -40.33 -43.71 -44.60
N ALA A 121 -39.59 -43.53 -43.50
CA ALA A 121 -38.48 -44.40 -43.14
C ALA A 121 -38.93 -45.84 -42.80
N ALA A 122 -40.07 -45.98 -42.11
CA ALA A 122 -40.67 -47.29 -41.84
C ALA A 122 -41.14 -47.97 -43.13
N GLY A 123 -41.85 -47.24 -44.01
CA GLY A 123 -42.31 -47.76 -45.30
C GLY A 123 -41.17 -48.15 -46.23
N LEU A 124 -40.13 -47.32 -46.33
CA LEU A 124 -38.94 -47.61 -47.15
C LEU A 124 -38.11 -48.76 -46.60
N SER A 125 -37.95 -48.91 -45.27
CA SER A 125 -37.22 -50.05 -44.71
C SER A 125 -37.99 -51.37 -44.88
N ILE A 126 -39.32 -51.37 -44.68
CA ILE A 126 -40.16 -52.54 -44.98
C ILE A 126 -40.11 -52.88 -46.48
N ALA A 127 -40.20 -51.89 -47.38
CA ALA A 127 -40.12 -52.12 -48.82
C ALA A 127 -38.74 -52.61 -49.28
N ALA A 128 -37.65 -52.10 -48.70
CA ALA A 128 -36.29 -52.52 -49.02
C ALA A 128 -35.99 -53.95 -48.57
N ILE A 129 -36.55 -54.39 -47.43
CA ILE A 129 -36.47 -55.78 -46.97
C ILE A 129 -37.39 -56.68 -47.83
N SER A 130 -38.64 -56.25 -48.08
CA SER A 130 -39.64 -57.05 -48.79
C SER A 130 -39.36 -57.25 -50.28
N ASN A 131 -38.58 -56.36 -50.91
CA ASN A 131 -38.17 -56.46 -52.31
C ASN A 131 -36.72 -56.94 -52.48
N GLU A 132 -36.12 -57.52 -51.43
CA GLU A 132 -34.72 -58.00 -51.39
C GLU A 132 -33.65 -56.96 -51.77
N LEU A 133 -34.00 -55.67 -51.74
CA LEU A 133 -33.10 -54.56 -52.08
C LEU A 133 -32.02 -54.35 -51.00
N TYR A 134 -32.25 -54.86 -49.78
CA TYR A 134 -31.24 -54.99 -48.73
C TYR A 134 -30.94 -56.48 -48.43
N ILE A 135 -29.90 -57.00 -49.07
CA ILE A 135 -29.44 -58.39 -48.91
C ILE A 135 -28.67 -58.54 -47.59
N LEU A 136 -29.18 -59.40 -46.69
CA LEU A 136 -28.56 -59.73 -45.40
C LEU A 136 -27.40 -60.72 -45.57
N ASN A 137 -26.30 -60.25 -46.15
CA ASN A 137 -25.02 -60.98 -46.21
C ASN A 137 -24.17 -60.75 -44.93
N GLU A 138 -23.03 -61.43 -44.81
CA GLU A 138 -22.06 -61.35 -43.69
C GLU A 138 -21.70 -59.90 -43.30
N GLU A 139 -21.51 -59.02 -44.29
CA GLU A 139 -21.24 -57.58 -44.09
C GLU A 139 -22.30 -56.84 -43.27
N SER A 140 -23.55 -57.32 -43.23
CA SER A 140 -24.61 -56.71 -42.40
C SER A 140 -24.33 -56.88 -40.89
N VAL A 141 -23.67 -57.97 -40.49
CA VAL A 141 -23.23 -58.22 -39.11
C VAL A 141 -22.06 -57.31 -38.75
N VAL A 142 -21.12 -57.11 -39.70
CA VAL A 142 -19.99 -56.17 -39.55
C VAL A 142 -20.50 -54.74 -39.40
N ALA A 143 -21.45 -54.32 -40.26
CA ALA A 143 -22.08 -53.01 -40.20
C ALA A 143 -22.86 -52.79 -38.88
N PHE A 144 -23.63 -53.77 -38.41
CA PHE A 144 -24.32 -53.69 -37.12
C PHE A 144 -23.34 -53.56 -35.95
N CYS A 145 -22.26 -54.35 -35.95
CA CYS A 145 -21.21 -54.26 -34.94
C CYS A 145 -20.58 -52.86 -34.91
N LEU A 146 -20.15 -52.35 -36.08
CA LEU A 146 -19.59 -51.01 -36.25
C LEU A 146 -20.54 -49.90 -35.76
N LEU A 147 -21.82 -49.97 -36.13
CA LEU A 147 -22.84 -49.01 -35.68
C LEU A 147 -23.05 -49.08 -34.15
N SER A 148 -23.01 -50.27 -33.55
CA SER A 148 -23.14 -50.42 -32.09
C SER A 148 -21.96 -49.81 -31.33
N VAL A 149 -20.74 -49.95 -31.86
CA VAL A 149 -19.51 -49.35 -31.30
C VAL A 149 -19.55 -47.82 -31.42
N PHE A 150 -19.94 -47.28 -32.58
CA PHE A 150 -20.10 -45.83 -32.73
C PHE A 150 -21.22 -45.28 -31.83
N TYR A 151 -22.37 -45.95 -31.72
CA TYR A 151 -23.45 -45.53 -30.81
C TYR A 151 -22.97 -45.49 -29.35
N ALA A 152 -22.23 -46.52 -28.90
CA ALA A 152 -21.64 -46.54 -27.56
C ALA A 152 -20.62 -45.39 -27.38
N ALA A 153 -19.74 -45.17 -28.36
CA ALA A 153 -18.73 -44.11 -28.33
C ALA A 153 -19.37 -42.71 -28.29
N PHE A 154 -20.41 -42.42 -29.07
CA PHE A 154 -21.12 -41.15 -29.02
C PHE A 154 -21.90 -40.97 -27.70
N LYS A 155 -22.52 -42.03 -27.17
CA LYS A 155 -23.28 -41.97 -25.92
C LYS A 155 -22.41 -41.74 -24.68
N LEU A 156 -21.21 -42.31 -24.65
CA LEU A 156 -20.25 -42.17 -23.54
C LEU A 156 -19.34 -40.94 -23.70
N GLY A 157 -18.85 -40.68 -24.92
CA GLY A 157 -17.96 -39.56 -25.23
C GLY A 157 -18.66 -38.21 -25.39
N GLY A 158 -19.94 -38.20 -25.79
CA GLY A 158 -20.75 -37.00 -26.00
C GLY A 158 -20.75 -35.98 -24.85
N PRO A 159 -21.07 -36.37 -23.59
CA PRO A 159 -21.05 -35.43 -22.46
C PRO A 159 -19.62 -34.90 -22.18
N GLY A 160 -18.62 -35.77 -22.12
CA GLY A 160 -17.23 -35.37 -21.85
C GLY A 160 -16.65 -34.44 -22.93
N TYR A 161 -16.97 -34.67 -24.20
CA TYR A 161 -16.57 -33.78 -25.30
C TYR A 161 -17.29 -32.43 -25.22
N LYS A 162 -18.58 -32.40 -24.86
CA LYS A 162 -19.36 -31.17 -24.67
C LYS A 162 -18.79 -30.32 -23.53
N GLU A 163 -18.43 -30.93 -22.41
CA GLU A 163 -17.82 -30.25 -21.26
C GLU A 163 -16.42 -29.72 -21.60
N TRP A 164 -15.59 -30.53 -22.26
CA TRP A 164 -14.27 -30.12 -22.75
C TRP A 164 -14.35 -28.93 -23.72
N ALA A 165 -15.26 -28.99 -24.70
CA ALA A 165 -15.49 -27.91 -25.67
C ALA A 165 -15.98 -26.62 -24.98
N ALA A 166 -16.92 -26.74 -24.04
CA ALA A 166 -17.41 -25.62 -23.25
C ALA A 166 -16.29 -24.96 -22.41
N ALA A 167 -15.47 -25.76 -21.74
CA ALA A 167 -14.33 -25.27 -20.95
C ALA A 167 -13.29 -24.55 -21.82
N GLN A 168 -12.99 -25.07 -23.01
CA GLN A 168 -12.04 -24.44 -23.94
C GLN A 168 -12.58 -23.12 -24.51
N ILE A 169 -13.86 -23.07 -24.88
CA ILE A 169 -14.55 -21.84 -25.30
C ILE A 169 -14.55 -20.80 -24.17
N GLN A 170 -14.81 -21.24 -22.93
CA GLN A 170 -14.85 -20.34 -21.78
C GLN A 170 -13.46 -19.76 -21.49
N LYS A 171 -12.41 -20.59 -21.45
CA LYS A 171 -11.02 -20.13 -21.33
C LYS A 171 -10.63 -19.08 -22.38
N GLN A 172 -11.10 -19.22 -23.61
CA GLN A 172 -10.82 -18.28 -24.70
C GLN A 172 -11.58 -16.95 -24.51
N LYS A 173 -12.83 -16.98 -24.03
CA LYS A 173 -13.58 -15.78 -23.63
C LYS A 173 -12.91 -15.07 -22.45
N ASP A 174 -12.49 -15.81 -21.44
CA ASP A 174 -11.90 -15.26 -20.21
C ASP A 174 -10.56 -14.58 -20.49
N ILE A 175 -9.70 -15.18 -21.32
CA ILE A 175 -8.45 -14.55 -21.79
C ILE A 175 -8.75 -13.26 -22.57
N LEU A 176 -9.73 -13.27 -23.48
CA LEU A 176 -10.10 -12.10 -24.28
C LEU A 176 -10.70 -10.97 -23.41
N ASN A 177 -11.49 -11.32 -22.40
CA ASN A 177 -12.09 -10.36 -21.46
C ASN A 177 -11.05 -9.79 -20.50
N SER A 178 -10.14 -10.63 -19.97
CA SER A 178 -9.00 -10.17 -19.15
C SER A 178 -8.14 -9.21 -19.97
N ALA A 179 -7.67 -9.61 -21.16
CA ALA A 179 -6.80 -8.77 -22.00
C ALA A 179 -7.45 -7.41 -22.34
N ARG A 180 -8.78 -7.34 -22.51
CA ARG A 180 -9.50 -6.07 -22.66
C ARG A 180 -9.49 -5.24 -21.36
N ALA A 181 -9.80 -5.84 -20.21
CA ALA A 181 -9.76 -5.16 -18.92
C ALA A 181 -8.35 -4.67 -18.56
N ASP A 182 -7.34 -5.53 -18.74
CA ASP A 182 -5.93 -5.26 -18.49
C ASP A 182 -5.41 -4.12 -19.38
N HIS A 183 -5.73 -4.14 -20.68
CA HIS A 183 -5.38 -3.03 -21.58
C HIS A 183 -6.10 -1.73 -21.19
N THR A 184 -7.39 -1.77 -20.86
CA THR A 184 -8.13 -0.59 -20.38
C THR A 184 -7.55 -0.04 -19.08
N ASN A 185 -7.13 -0.89 -18.14
CA ASN A 185 -6.52 -0.48 -16.89
C ASN A 185 -5.11 0.08 -17.09
N ALA A 186 -4.29 -0.52 -17.95
CA ALA A 186 -2.97 0.00 -18.32
C ALA A 186 -3.05 1.37 -19.02
N VAL A 187 -4.08 1.60 -19.84
CA VAL A 187 -4.36 2.92 -20.44
C VAL A 187 -4.81 3.93 -19.39
N LYS A 188 -5.72 3.56 -18.46
CA LYS A 188 -6.12 4.43 -17.34
C LYS A 188 -4.93 4.85 -16.46
N GLN A 189 -4.10 3.90 -16.05
CA GLN A 189 -2.89 4.16 -15.27
C GLN A 189 -1.92 5.12 -16.00
N ARG A 190 -1.78 4.99 -17.33
CA ARG A 190 -0.98 5.94 -18.13
C ARG A 190 -1.60 7.34 -18.15
N ILE A 191 -2.93 7.46 -18.25
CA ILE A 191 -3.65 8.74 -18.18
C ILE A 191 -3.48 9.37 -16.78
N GLU A 192 -3.63 8.58 -15.72
CA GLU A 192 -3.46 9.02 -14.32
C GLU A 192 -2.02 9.50 -14.05
N ASN A 193 -1.01 8.81 -14.57
CA ASN A 193 0.40 9.22 -14.46
C ASN A 193 0.75 10.45 -15.31
N VAL A 194 0.05 10.69 -16.43
CA VAL A 194 0.27 11.87 -17.29
C VAL A 194 -0.54 13.09 -16.82
N LYS A 195 -1.65 12.90 -16.10
CA LYS A 195 -2.53 13.98 -15.62
C LYS A 195 -1.82 15.05 -14.75
N PRO A 196 -0.86 14.73 -13.86
CA PRO A 196 -0.05 15.75 -13.18
C PRO A 196 0.77 16.62 -14.15
N LEU A 197 1.23 16.06 -15.27
CA LEU A 197 2.12 16.75 -16.21
C LEU A 197 1.44 17.92 -16.92
N SER A 198 0.11 17.90 -17.10
CA SER A 198 -0.62 19.05 -17.66
C SER A 198 -0.67 20.26 -16.70
N GLY A 199 -0.45 20.07 -15.39
CA GLY A 199 -0.39 21.15 -14.40
C GLY A 199 1.01 21.74 -14.19
N VAL A 200 2.07 21.10 -14.69
CA VAL A 200 3.47 21.49 -14.43
C VAL A 200 3.78 22.90 -14.93
N VAL A 201 3.13 23.36 -16.00
CA VAL A 201 3.29 24.72 -16.53
C VAL A 201 2.86 25.78 -15.51
N ASP A 202 1.74 25.57 -14.81
CA ASP A 202 1.22 26.52 -13.85
C ASP A 202 1.94 26.44 -12.50
N VAL A 203 2.33 25.24 -12.06
CA VAL A 203 3.24 25.06 -10.90
C VAL A 203 4.59 25.75 -11.15
N THR A 204 5.10 25.74 -12.39
CA THR A 204 6.34 26.43 -12.76
C THR A 204 6.18 27.96 -12.71
N LYS A 205 5.04 28.51 -13.17
CA LYS A 205 4.72 29.95 -13.01
C LYS A 205 4.68 30.33 -11.53
N GLN A 206 3.95 29.56 -10.72
CA GLN A 206 3.83 29.77 -9.28
C GLN A 206 5.21 29.77 -8.59
N LEU A 207 6.13 28.89 -8.97
CA LEU A 207 7.48 28.87 -8.43
C LEU A 207 8.27 30.15 -8.75
N PHE A 208 8.11 30.71 -9.96
CA PHE A 208 8.67 32.01 -10.34
C PHE A 208 7.95 33.21 -9.69
N GLU A 209 6.66 33.09 -9.36
CA GLU A 209 5.89 34.11 -8.65
C GLU A 209 6.31 34.17 -7.18
N VAL A 210 6.34 33.02 -6.49
CA VAL A 210 6.88 32.87 -5.13
C VAL A 210 8.32 33.42 -5.04
N SER A 211 9.19 33.10 -6.00
CA SER A 211 10.56 33.64 -6.01
C SER A 211 10.61 35.17 -6.12
N LYS A 212 9.70 35.81 -6.86
CA LYS A 212 9.58 37.28 -6.96
C LYS A 212 8.95 37.88 -5.71
N GLU A 213 8.04 37.16 -5.05
CA GLU A 213 7.39 37.60 -3.82
C GLU A 213 8.35 37.55 -2.62
N SER A 214 9.14 36.48 -2.47
CA SER A 214 10.23 36.42 -1.49
C SER A 214 11.19 37.60 -1.62
N ALA A 215 11.72 37.85 -2.83
CA ALA A 215 12.64 38.96 -3.07
C ALA A 215 12.02 40.35 -2.77
N ARG A 216 10.71 40.53 -2.97
CA ARG A 216 9.99 41.76 -2.62
C ARG A 216 9.77 41.88 -1.10
N LEU A 217 9.42 40.80 -0.43
CA LEU A 217 9.21 40.78 1.02
C LEU A 217 10.52 40.97 1.78
N GLU A 218 11.63 40.38 1.30
CA GLU A 218 12.98 40.63 1.81
C GLU A 218 13.36 42.12 1.67
N ALA A 219 13.16 42.73 0.50
CA ALA A 219 13.43 44.15 0.29
C ALA A 219 12.60 45.06 1.20
N GLN A 220 11.30 44.76 1.38
CA GLN A 220 10.42 45.50 2.30
C GLN A 220 10.82 45.30 3.77
N ALA A 221 11.23 44.09 4.15
CA ALA A 221 11.72 43.80 5.49
C ALA A 221 13.00 44.59 5.80
N PHE A 222 13.98 44.62 4.89
CA PHE A 222 15.18 45.43 5.05
C PHE A 222 14.89 46.93 5.13
N GLU A 223 13.94 47.47 4.36
CA GLU A 223 13.55 48.88 4.46
C GLU A 223 12.90 49.18 5.83
N LEU A 224 12.01 48.31 6.30
CA LEU A 224 11.36 48.44 7.62
C LEU A 224 12.36 48.29 8.77
N GLU A 225 13.33 47.38 8.65
CA GLU A 225 14.42 47.21 9.63
C GLU A 225 15.31 48.45 9.68
N GLN A 226 15.72 49.01 8.54
CA GLN A 226 16.49 50.26 8.49
C GLN A 226 15.72 51.45 9.08
N ARG A 227 14.43 51.60 8.75
CA ARG A 227 13.57 52.66 9.29
C ARG A 227 13.39 52.54 10.82
N THR A 228 13.22 51.31 11.32
CA THR A 228 13.06 51.07 12.78
C THR A 228 14.38 51.18 13.54
N ALA A 229 15.50 50.76 12.96
CA ALA A 229 16.84 50.97 13.52
C ALA A 229 17.17 52.45 13.66
N LEU A 230 16.97 53.27 12.61
CA LEU A 230 17.18 54.72 12.66
C LEU A 230 16.28 55.40 13.70
N ALA A 231 15.02 54.99 13.81
CA ALA A 231 14.11 55.48 14.84
C ALA A 231 14.55 55.08 16.27
N ALA A 232 15.08 53.87 16.44
CA ALA A 232 15.63 53.40 17.72
C ALA A 232 16.93 54.13 18.11
N GLU A 233 17.80 54.45 17.15
CA GLU A 233 18.99 55.27 17.40
C GLU A 233 18.63 56.70 17.77
N ALA A 234 17.73 57.35 17.02
CA ALA A 234 17.25 58.69 17.34
C ALA A 234 16.60 58.75 18.74
N LYS A 235 15.79 57.73 19.08
CA LYS A 235 15.23 57.57 20.43
C LYS A 235 16.32 57.36 21.49
N LYS A 236 17.31 56.50 21.24
CA LYS A 236 18.43 56.25 22.17
C LYS A 236 19.23 57.53 22.47
N VAL A 237 19.41 58.40 21.47
CA VAL A 237 20.01 59.73 21.67
C VAL A 237 19.11 60.60 22.56
N LEU A 238 17.81 60.70 22.26
CA LEU A 238 16.86 61.50 23.04
C LEU A 238 16.78 61.04 24.51
N GLU A 239 16.62 59.74 24.76
CA GLU A 239 16.62 59.17 26.11
C GLU A 239 17.96 59.38 26.85
N SER A 240 19.09 59.44 26.13
CA SER A 240 20.37 59.79 26.72
C SER A 240 20.42 61.26 27.19
N TRP A 241 19.83 62.19 26.43
CA TRP A 241 19.70 63.59 26.86
C TRP A 241 18.75 63.73 28.05
N VAL A 242 17.58 63.09 28.02
CA VAL A 242 16.60 63.12 29.13
C VAL A 242 17.16 62.48 30.40
N SER A 243 17.90 61.37 30.28
CA SER A 243 18.57 60.74 31.42
C SER A 243 19.69 61.62 31.98
N TYR A 244 20.46 62.29 31.12
CA TYR A 244 21.50 63.24 31.54
C TYR A 244 20.88 64.44 32.27
N GLU A 245 19.83 65.06 31.72
CA GLU A 245 19.11 66.17 32.34
C GLU A 245 18.52 65.78 33.71
N SER A 246 17.92 64.60 33.81
CA SER A 246 17.40 64.06 35.08
C SER A 246 18.51 63.83 36.11
N GLN A 247 19.66 63.30 35.69
CA GLN A 247 20.82 63.13 36.57
C GLN A 247 21.44 64.46 37.02
N VAL A 248 21.50 65.47 36.15
CA VAL A 248 21.97 66.82 36.51
C VAL A 248 21.02 67.43 37.55
N LYS A 249 19.71 67.44 37.29
CA LYS A 249 18.69 67.94 38.22
C LYS A 249 18.73 67.24 39.58
N GLN A 250 18.95 65.92 39.60
CA GLN A 250 19.11 65.17 40.85
C GLN A 250 20.39 65.53 41.62
N ARG A 251 21.50 65.82 40.93
CA ARG A 251 22.74 66.30 41.56
C ARG A 251 22.56 67.72 42.10
N GLU A 252 22.01 68.63 41.32
CA GLU A 252 21.69 70.00 41.76
C GLU A 252 20.79 70.01 42.99
N GLN A 253 19.69 69.25 42.97
CA GLN A 253 18.80 69.11 44.14
C GLN A 253 19.53 68.53 45.36
N ARG A 254 20.45 67.58 45.16
CA ARG A 254 21.24 66.98 46.23
C ARG A 254 22.28 67.94 46.80
N GLU A 255 23.04 68.64 45.96
CA GLU A 255 24.03 69.64 46.37
C GLU A 255 23.36 70.83 47.07
N LEU A 256 22.20 71.27 46.58
CA LEU A 256 21.37 72.27 47.25
C LEU A 256 20.90 71.77 48.62
N ALA A 257 20.35 70.55 48.71
CA ALA A 257 19.89 69.95 49.97
C ALA A 257 21.04 69.79 50.98
N GLU A 258 22.18 69.24 50.56
CA GLU A 258 23.38 69.09 51.41
C GLU A 258 23.91 70.47 51.86
N SER A 259 23.88 71.50 51.01
CA SER A 259 24.24 72.87 51.39
C SER A 259 23.27 73.52 52.38
N VAL A 260 21.97 73.22 52.27
CA VAL A 260 20.91 73.74 53.16
C VAL A 260 20.97 73.02 54.51
N ILE A 261 21.15 71.70 54.52
CA ILE A 261 21.38 70.91 55.75
C ILE A 261 22.63 71.42 56.47
N ALA A 262 23.74 71.66 55.74
CA ALA A 262 24.97 72.19 56.32
C ALA A 262 24.84 73.63 56.85
N LYS A 263 23.96 74.46 56.27
CA LYS A 263 23.62 75.80 56.82
C LYS A 263 22.80 75.67 58.08
N ILE A 264 21.71 74.92 58.05
CA ILE A 264 20.82 74.67 59.20
C ILE A 264 21.61 74.07 60.38
N GLN A 265 22.50 73.12 60.13
CA GLN A 265 23.32 72.50 61.16
C GLN A 265 24.36 73.47 61.78
N LYS A 266 24.85 74.46 61.03
CA LYS A 266 25.68 75.55 61.56
C LYS A 266 24.85 76.57 62.34
N GLU A 267 23.65 76.90 61.89
CA GLU A 267 22.74 77.80 62.60
C GLU A 267 22.28 77.18 63.93
N LEU A 268 22.03 75.87 63.97
CA LEU A 268 21.77 75.08 65.18
C LEU A 268 22.96 75.01 66.17
N GLN A 269 24.17 75.41 65.77
CA GLN A 269 25.32 75.52 66.69
C GLN A 269 25.48 76.93 67.27
N ASN A 270 24.74 77.93 66.77
CA ASN A 270 24.83 79.30 67.28
C ASN A 270 24.01 79.45 68.58
N PRO A 271 24.60 79.92 69.70
CA PRO A 271 23.91 80.00 70.99
C PRO A 271 22.67 80.92 71.00
N LYS A 272 22.64 81.91 70.10
CA LYS A 272 21.46 82.78 69.89
C LYS A 272 20.25 81.99 69.36
N MET A 273 20.47 81.05 68.42
CA MET A 273 19.41 80.20 67.89
C MET A 273 18.91 79.21 68.95
N LEU A 274 19.79 78.64 69.78
CA LEU A 274 19.35 77.82 70.92
C LEU A 274 18.45 78.63 71.86
N GLN A 275 18.82 79.87 72.20
CA GLN A 275 18.00 80.72 73.07
C GLN A 275 16.66 81.12 72.43
N GLN A 276 16.63 81.45 71.13
CA GLN A 276 15.37 81.75 70.43
C GLN A 276 14.47 80.52 70.30
N VAL A 277 15.02 79.33 70.01
CA VAL A 277 14.26 78.07 69.98
C VAL A 277 13.73 77.73 71.37
N LEU A 278 14.50 77.96 72.43
CA LEU A 278 14.05 77.70 73.80
C LEU A 278 12.94 78.68 74.23
N GLN A 279 13.07 79.96 73.89
CA GLN A 279 12.03 80.98 74.12
C GLN A 279 10.75 80.70 73.32
N GLN A 280 10.87 80.32 72.04
CA GLN A 280 9.74 79.94 71.20
C GLN A 280 9.07 78.66 71.72
N SER A 281 9.86 77.67 72.16
CA SER A 281 9.32 76.43 72.77
C SER A 281 8.55 76.70 74.06
N VAL A 282 9.03 77.64 74.89
CA VAL A 282 8.30 78.12 76.08
C VAL A 282 7.02 78.84 75.66
N ALA A 283 7.08 79.77 74.71
CA ALA A 283 5.91 80.52 74.24
C ALA A 283 4.84 79.63 73.58
N ASP A 284 5.23 78.60 72.83
CA ASP A 284 4.29 77.63 72.25
C ASP A 284 3.71 76.68 73.32
N VAL A 285 4.47 76.32 74.36
CA VAL A 285 3.93 75.60 75.53
C VAL A 285 2.95 76.48 76.32
N GLU A 286 3.29 77.74 76.58
CA GLU A 286 2.41 78.72 77.23
C GLU A 286 1.13 78.92 76.41
N ARG A 287 1.24 79.02 75.08
CA ARG A 287 0.09 79.10 74.17
C ARG A 287 -0.77 77.84 74.21
N ILE A 288 -0.16 76.64 74.20
CA ILE A 288 -0.90 75.37 74.29
C ILE A 288 -1.63 75.27 75.65
N VAL A 289 -0.98 75.65 76.75
CA VAL A 289 -1.58 75.69 78.09
C VAL A 289 -2.73 76.70 78.15
N ALA A 290 -2.55 77.92 77.64
CA ALA A 290 -3.60 78.93 77.58
C ALA A 290 -4.79 78.48 76.71
N SER A 291 -4.53 77.87 75.55
CA SER A 291 -5.57 77.33 74.66
C SER A 291 -6.32 76.10 75.22
N LYS A 292 -5.85 75.57 76.36
CA LYS A 292 -6.46 74.44 77.09
C LYS A 292 -7.09 74.88 78.42
N ALA A 293 -7.07 76.18 78.72
CA ALA A 293 -7.63 76.79 79.93
C ALA A 293 -8.88 77.66 79.64
N GLN A 294 -9.48 77.48 78.45
CA GLN A 294 -10.67 78.17 77.94
C GLN A 294 -11.64 77.15 77.34
#